data_AF-A0A923E5N0-F1
#
_entry.id   AF-A0A923E5N0-F1
#
_cell.length_a   1.000
_cell.length_b   1.000
_cell.length_c   1.000
_cell.angle_alpha   90.00
_cell.angle_beta   90.00
_cell.angle_gamma   90.00
#
_symmetry.space_group_name_H-M   'P 1'
#
loop_
_entity.id
_entity.type
_entity.pdbx_description
1 polymer ?
#
loop_
_entity_poly.entity_id
_entity_poly.type
_entity_poly.pdbx_seq_one_letter_code
_entity_poly.pdbx_strand_id
1 'polypeptide(L)'
;MPIPMTTTAMAKAMNAVSYAGPQTSPASASGMSKRLLRAAAWSAPRLTGLSGLDEADLVADSRVVLLDRHALAIRLARILDAAAPLESVDHARKRLRVLRLVATRATGLWDPSTRTRILVPPNALAAAHRYSLDQADWSKWVALRTGLLGALVLRAPFLVDPGARVESLLERLVLAEALVDAMMASITPARLPSVEWLRHHGPSPSLAGSVATRIGVSSPLLDERHRIPSFALDVVRSGRLDLLLAAPEKLPDAAELVRPDAWAARAS
;
A
#
# COMPACT_ATOMS: atom_id res chain seq x y z
N MET A 1 -26.12 15.30 -13.66
CA MET A 1 -25.28 16.43 -14.13
C MET A 1 -23.92 16.29 -13.46
N PRO A 2 -22.81 16.20 -14.23
CA PRO A 2 -21.47 16.09 -13.65
C PRO A 2 -21.16 17.32 -12.80
N ILE A 3 -20.43 17.13 -11.69
CA ILE A 3 -20.09 18.22 -10.77
C ILE A 3 -18.99 19.07 -11.42
N PRO A 4 -19.11 20.41 -11.46
CA PRO A 4 -18.09 21.31 -12.03
C PRO A 4 -16.92 21.50 -11.06
N MET A 5 -16.43 20.42 -10.47
CA MET A 5 -15.32 20.40 -9.53
C MET A 5 -14.52 19.14 -9.76
N THR A 6 -13.19 19.24 -9.69
CA THR A 6 -12.30 18.08 -9.78
C THR A 6 -11.93 17.57 -8.40
N THR A 7 -11.51 16.31 -8.33
CA THR A 7 -10.93 15.72 -7.11
C THR A 7 -9.71 16.54 -6.66
N THR A 8 -8.93 17.08 -7.61
CA THR A 8 -7.79 17.97 -7.34
C THR A 8 -8.23 19.26 -6.66
N ALA A 9 -9.33 19.88 -7.10
CA ALA A 9 -9.89 21.06 -6.43
C ALA A 9 -10.34 20.74 -4.99
N MET A 10 -10.97 19.57 -4.79
CA MET A 10 -11.35 19.08 -3.47
C MET A 10 -10.13 18.86 -2.56
N ALA A 11 -9.05 18.28 -3.07
CA ALA A 11 -7.81 18.08 -2.33
C ALA A 11 -7.16 19.42 -1.95
N LYS A 12 -7.16 20.43 -2.83
CA LYS A 12 -6.70 21.78 -2.49
C LYS A 12 -7.53 22.41 -1.37
N ALA A 13 -8.86 22.32 -1.44
CA ALA A 13 -9.75 22.82 -0.40
C ALA A 13 -9.54 22.09 0.94
N MET A 14 -9.37 20.76 0.90
CA MET A 14 -9.02 19.96 2.08
C MET A 14 -7.70 20.41 2.71
N ASN A 15 -6.67 20.63 1.89
CA ASN A 15 -5.35 21.05 2.35
C ASN A 15 -5.36 22.45 2.98
N ALA A 16 -6.25 23.35 2.56
CA ALA A 16 -6.38 24.70 3.13
C ALA A 16 -6.82 24.69 4.61
N VAL A 17 -7.45 23.59 5.07
CA VAL A 17 -7.97 23.43 6.44
C VAL A 17 -7.30 22.27 7.19
N SER A 18 -6.19 21.73 6.66
CA SER A 18 -5.45 20.63 7.29
C SER A 18 -3.97 20.92 7.42
N TYR A 19 -3.27 20.06 8.16
CA TYR A 19 -1.82 20.14 8.30
C TYR A 19 -1.10 19.15 7.39
N ALA A 20 0.01 19.60 6.80
CA ALA A 20 0.89 18.78 5.95
C ALA A 20 1.56 17.61 6.71
N GLY A 21 1.52 17.62 8.05
CA GLY A 21 2.04 16.57 8.92
C GLY A 21 1.61 16.76 10.38
N PRO A 22 2.07 15.91 11.32
CA PRO A 22 1.90 16.17 12.75
C PRO A 22 2.70 17.41 13.18
N GLN A 23 2.26 18.08 14.24
CA GLN A 23 3.06 19.14 14.87
C GLN A 23 4.32 18.52 15.48
N THR A 24 5.49 18.94 15.00
CA THR A 24 6.79 18.43 15.44
C THR A 24 7.88 19.45 15.13
N SER A 25 9.07 19.26 15.70
CA SER A 25 10.20 20.14 15.40
C SER A 25 10.73 19.90 13.97
N PRO A 26 11.31 20.91 13.32
CA PRO A 26 11.97 20.74 12.01
C PRO A 26 13.06 19.66 12.02
N ALA A 27 13.77 19.52 13.14
CA ALA A 27 14.80 18.49 13.33
C ALA A 27 14.20 17.07 13.30
N SER A 28 13.08 16.83 13.99
CA SER A 28 12.40 15.54 13.98
C SER A 28 11.84 15.19 12.60
N ALA A 29 11.24 16.18 11.91
CA ALA A 29 10.75 16.01 10.55
C ALA A 29 11.88 15.66 9.56
N SER A 30 12.98 16.43 9.59
CA SER A 30 14.18 16.17 8.77
C SER A 30 14.81 14.82 9.10
N GLY A 31 14.85 14.47 10.39
CA GLY A 31 15.37 13.19 10.89
C GLY A 31 14.63 12.00 10.28
N MET A 32 13.29 12.02 10.29
CA MET A 32 12.48 10.96 9.68
C MET A 32 12.70 10.87 8.17
N SER A 33 12.72 11.99 7.45
CA SER A 33 13.02 12.03 6.02
C SER A 33 14.37 11.37 5.68
N LYS A 34 15.43 11.72 6.43
CA LYS A 34 16.77 11.14 6.27
C LYS A 34 16.81 9.64 6.61
N ARG A 35 16.02 9.19 7.58
CA ARG A 35 15.92 7.75 7.93
C ARG A 35 15.22 6.96 6.82
N LEU A 36 14.12 7.49 6.28
CA LEU A 36 13.40 6.86 5.17
C LEU A 36 14.25 6.74 3.91
N LEU A 37 15.02 7.77 3.54
CA LEU A 37 15.93 7.68 2.38
C LEU A 37 17.03 6.64 2.59
N ARG A 38 17.64 6.59 3.78
CA ARG A 38 18.62 5.55 4.13
C ARG A 38 18.00 4.16 4.14
N ALA A 39 16.77 4.05 4.65
CA ALA A 39 16.01 2.80 4.65
C ALA A 39 15.67 2.33 3.24
N ALA A 40 15.35 3.23 2.32
CA ALA A 40 15.12 2.90 0.91
C ALA A 40 16.38 2.31 0.28
N ALA A 41 17.54 2.96 0.46
CA ALA A 41 18.82 2.44 -0.02
C ALA A 41 19.19 1.09 0.62
N TRP A 42 18.92 0.92 1.92
CA TRP A 42 19.11 -0.35 2.61
C TRP A 42 18.14 -1.45 2.11
N SER A 43 16.91 -1.10 1.76
CA SER A 43 15.88 -2.04 1.33
C SER A 43 16.13 -2.58 -0.08
N ALA A 44 16.70 -1.75 -0.96
CA ALA A 44 16.90 -2.05 -2.39
C ALA A 44 17.53 -3.44 -2.66
N PRO A 45 18.72 -3.78 -2.12
CA PRO A 45 19.35 -5.08 -2.38
C PRO A 45 18.65 -6.27 -1.68
N ARG A 46 17.54 -6.04 -0.96
CA ARG A 46 16.81 -7.08 -0.22
C ARG A 46 15.47 -7.42 -0.87
N LEU A 47 14.98 -6.61 -1.82
CA LEU A 47 13.66 -6.81 -2.42
C LEU A 47 13.58 -8.14 -3.18
N THR A 48 14.59 -8.45 -3.99
CA THR A 48 14.65 -9.67 -4.80
C THR A 48 14.66 -10.92 -3.92
N GLY A 49 15.50 -10.95 -2.88
CA GLY A 49 15.55 -12.08 -1.96
C GLY A 49 14.29 -12.27 -1.10
N LEU A 50 13.48 -11.22 -0.89
CA LEU A 50 12.24 -11.30 -0.12
C LEU A 50 11.01 -11.64 -0.99
N SER A 51 11.02 -11.25 -2.26
CA SER A 51 9.91 -11.46 -3.18
C SER A 51 10.07 -12.67 -4.08
N GLY A 52 11.31 -13.02 -4.45
CA GLY A 52 11.58 -13.98 -5.51
C GLY A 52 11.20 -13.48 -6.91
N LEU A 53 10.93 -12.18 -7.09
CA LEU A 53 10.51 -11.59 -8.35
C LEU A 53 11.66 -10.82 -9.02
N ASP A 54 11.83 -11.01 -10.32
CA ASP A 54 12.85 -10.31 -11.12
C ASP A 54 12.57 -8.79 -11.19
N GLU A 55 11.30 -8.38 -11.16
CA GLU A 55 10.90 -6.97 -11.17
C GLU A 55 11.37 -6.20 -9.92
N ALA A 56 11.79 -6.90 -8.87
CA ALA A 56 12.31 -6.28 -7.66
C ALA A 56 13.55 -5.41 -7.93
N ASP A 57 14.38 -5.76 -8.91
CA ASP A 57 15.56 -4.97 -9.29
C ASP A 57 15.16 -3.63 -9.94
N LEU A 58 14.14 -3.65 -10.81
CA LEU A 58 13.56 -2.42 -11.38
C LEU A 58 12.99 -1.51 -10.30
N VAL A 59 12.37 -2.08 -9.27
CA VAL A 59 11.93 -1.30 -8.11
C VAL A 59 13.12 -0.81 -7.30
N ALA A 60 14.15 -1.63 -7.11
CA ALA A 60 15.37 -1.26 -6.38
C ALA A 60 16.02 0.00 -6.97
N ASP A 61 16.05 0.12 -8.30
CA ASP A 61 16.61 1.25 -9.05
C ASP A 61 15.63 2.43 -9.24
N SER A 62 14.36 2.25 -8.90
CA SER A 62 13.35 3.29 -9.07
C SER A 62 13.64 4.54 -8.23
N ARG A 63 13.17 5.69 -8.71
CA ARG A 63 13.23 6.94 -7.95
C ARG A 63 12.46 6.80 -6.62
N VAL A 64 13.02 7.41 -5.57
CA VAL A 64 12.34 7.58 -4.28
C VAL A 64 11.95 9.05 -4.12
N VAL A 65 10.68 9.30 -3.82
CA VAL A 65 10.13 10.64 -3.58
C VAL A 65 9.54 10.71 -2.18
N LEU A 66 9.88 11.76 -1.44
CA LEU A 66 9.27 12.05 -0.15
C LEU A 66 8.14 13.05 -0.36
N LEU A 67 6.94 12.70 0.08
CA LEU A 67 5.78 13.60 0.05
C LEU A 67 5.27 13.87 1.47
N ASP A 68 4.82 15.09 1.71
CA ASP A 68 3.98 15.39 2.86
C ASP A 68 2.52 14.99 2.59
N ARG A 69 1.63 15.17 3.57
CA ARG A 69 0.21 14.79 3.44
C ARG A 69 -0.50 15.57 2.34
N HIS A 70 -0.17 16.85 2.17
CA HIS A 70 -0.82 17.74 1.21
C HIS A 70 -0.42 17.38 -0.22
N ALA A 71 0.88 17.20 -0.46
CA ALA A 71 1.42 16.79 -1.75
C ALA A 71 0.93 15.39 -2.14
N LEU A 72 0.84 14.46 -1.18
CA LEU A 72 0.25 13.15 -1.39
C LEU A 72 -1.24 13.24 -1.78
N ALA A 73 -2.04 14.04 -1.07
CA ALA A 73 -3.44 14.25 -1.41
C ALA A 73 -3.62 14.78 -2.83
N ILE A 74 -2.81 15.76 -3.24
CA ILE A 74 -2.82 16.31 -4.60
C ILE A 74 -2.41 15.26 -5.64
N ARG A 75 -1.37 14.46 -5.36
CA ARG A 75 -0.92 13.41 -6.27
C ARG A 75 -2.02 12.37 -6.50
N LEU A 76 -2.62 11.88 -5.41
CA LEU A 76 -3.71 10.91 -5.49
C LEU A 76 -4.95 11.50 -6.20
N ALA A 77 -5.29 12.75 -5.92
CA ALA A 77 -6.41 13.41 -6.57
C ALA A 77 -6.26 13.51 -8.09
N ARG A 78 -5.04 13.78 -8.57
CA ARG A 78 -4.73 13.79 -10.01
C ARG A 78 -4.90 12.42 -10.65
N ILE A 79 -4.51 11.34 -9.95
CA ILE A 79 -4.71 9.96 -10.41
C ILE A 79 -6.21 9.67 -10.53
N LEU A 80 -7.00 10.04 -9.51
CA LEU A 80 -8.45 9.84 -9.52
C LEU A 80 -9.16 10.66 -10.61
N ASP A 81 -8.72 11.90 -10.86
CA ASP A 81 -9.25 12.73 -11.94
C ASP A 81 -8.92 12.16 -13.32
N ALA A 82 -7.74 11.57 -13.50
CA ALA A 82 -7.34 10.93 -14.75
C ALA A 82 -8.10 9.62 -15.02
N ALA A 83 -8.47 8.88 -13.96
CA ALA A 83 -9.22 7.64 -14.08
C ALA A 83 -10.68 7.87 -14.51
N ALA A 84 -11.39 8.82 -13.87
CA ALA A 84 -12.75 9.16 -14.24
C ALA A 84 -13.17 10.54 -13.68
N PRO A 85 -14.07 11.27 -14.36
CA PRO A 85 -14.68 12.47 -13.79
C PRO A 85 -15.58 12.17 -12.59
N LEU A 86 -15.96 13.22 -11.84
CA LEU A 86 -16.93 13.10 -10.76
C LEU A 86 -18.36 13.03 -11.31
N GLU A 87 -19.02 11.91 -11.05
CA GLU A 87 -20.37 11.62 -11.58
C GLU A 87 -21.50 12.13 -10.67
N SER A 88 -21.26 12.21 -9.36
CA SER A 88 -22.28 12.55 -8.37
C SER A 88 -21.69 13.11 -7.08
N VAL A 89 -22.54 13.70 -6.23
CA VAL A 89 -22.15 14.24 -4.92
C VAL A 89 -21.69 13.12 -3.99
N ASP A 90 -22.32 11.94 -4.08
CA ASP A 90 -21.89 10.77 -3.32
C ASP A 90 -20.50 10.30 -3.75
N HIS A 91 -20.25 10.24 -5.07
CA HIS A 91 -18.92 9.91 -5.61
C HIS A 91 -17.87 10.91 -5.12
N ALA A 92 -18.16 12.21 -5.15
CA ALA A 92 -17.28 13.24 -4.60
C ALA A 92 -16.98 13.01 -3.10
N ARG A 93 -18.02 12.76 -2.29
CA ARG A 93 -17.86 12.45 -0.85
C ARG A 93 -16.99 11.23 -0.62
N LYS A 94 -17.19 10.15 -1.39
CA LYS A 94 -16.36 8.94 -1.33
C LYS A 94 -14.90 9.25 -1.68
N ARG A 95 -14.61 9.96 -2.77
CA ARG A 95 -13.25 10.37 -3.13
C ARG A 95 -12.60 11.23 -2.04
N LEU A 96 -13.33 12.17 -1.44
CA LEU A 96 -12.81 12.97 -0.33
C LEU A 96 -12.42 12.11 0.87
N ARG A 97 -13.24 11.11 1.21
CA ARG A 97 -12.95 10.17 2.29
C ARG A 97 -11.69 9.34 1.99
N VAL A 98 -11.52 8.88 0.75
CA VAL A 98 -10.31 8.19 0.29
C VAL A 98 -9.09 9.10 0.41
N LEU A 99 -9.15 10.30 -0.16
CA LEU A 99 -8.07 11.29 -0.10
C LEU A 99 -7.62 11.54 1.33
N ARG A 100 -8.55 11.85 2.23
CA ARG A 100 -8.26 12.12 3.64
C ARG A 100 -7.64 10.91 4.34
N LEU A 101 -8.17 9.71 4.08
CA LEU A 101 -7.65 8.49 4.70
C LEU A 101 -6.23 8.18 4.22
N VAL A 102 -6.01 8.12 2.91
CA VAL A 102 -4.69 7.79 2.33
C VAL A 102 -3.67 8.85 2.71
N ALA A 103 -4.01 10.13 2.58
CA ALA A 103 -3.11 11.23 2.94
C ALA A 103 -2.67 11.20 4.41
N THR A 104 -3.48 10.67 5.33
CA THR A 104 -3.15 10.65 6.77
C THR A 104 -2.61 9.33 7.28
N ARG A 105 -2.75 8.23 6.52
CA ARG A 105 -2.37 6.88 6.99
C ARG A 105 -1.28 6.21 6.17
N ALA A 106 -1.16 6.50 4.87
CA ALA A 106 -0.13 5.88 4.05
C ALA A 106 1.25 6.34 4.51
N THR A 107 2.14 5.40 4.81
CA THR A 107 3.55 5.68 5.15
C THR A 107 4.49 5.49 3.95
N GLY A 108 4.05 4.69 2.97
CA GLY A 108 4.64 4.62 1.64
C GLY A 108 3.64 4.01 0.65
N LEU A 109 3.86 4.27 -0.63
CA LEU A 109 3.03 3.84 -1.76
C LEU A 109 3.92 3.58 -2.97
N TRP A 110 3.50 2.69 -3.84
CA TRP A 110 4.04 2.59 -5.19
C TRP A 110 3.17 3.42 -6.15
N ASP A 111 3.80 4.25 -6.97
CA ASP A 111 3.13 4.98 -8.03
C ASP A 111 3.34 4.25 -9.37
N PRO A 112 2.33 3.53 -9.89
CA PRO A 112 2.48 2.76 -11.12
C PRO A 112 2.67 3.66 -12.36
N SER A 113 2.17 4.90 -12.34
CA SER A 113 2.23 5.81 -13.49
C SER A 113 3.64 6.35 -13.76
N THR A 114 4.41 6.55 -12.68
CA THR A 114 5.79 7.07 -12.75
C THR A 114 6.82 6.07 -12.27
N ARG A 115 6.39 4.82 -11.98
CA ARG A 115 7.22 3.73 -11.44
C ARG A 115 8.12 4.21 -10.31
N THR A 116 7.52 4.88 -9.33
CA THR A 116 8.24 5.63 -8.28
C THR A 116 7.81 5.15 -6.90
N ARG A 117 8.78 4.98 -5.98
CA ARG A 117 8.50 4.77 -4.57
C ARG A 117 8.19 6.09 -3.89
N ILE A 118 6.97 6.23 -3.39
CA ILE A 118 6.56 7.38 -2.58
C ILE A 118 6.68 6.98 -1.11
N LEU A 119 7.44 7.74 -0.33
CA LEU A 119 7.48 7.60 1.12
C LEU A 119 6.89 8.86 1.75
N VAL A 120 6.24 8.70 2.91
CA VAL A 120 5.45 9.77 3.54
C VAL A 120 6.00 10.03 4.95
N PRO A 121 7.09 10.81 5.08
CA PRO A 121 7.73 11.09 6.37
C PRO A 121 6.79 11.52 7.50
N PRO A 122 5.82 12.44 7.30
CA PRO A 122 4.95 12.85 8.41
C PRO A 122 4.06 11.71 8.94
N ASN A 123 3.64 10.78 8.08
CA ASN A 123 2.83 9.64 8.49
C ASN A 123 3.68 8.55 9.13
N ALA A 124 4.89 8.31 8.59
CA ALA A 124 5.85 7.41 9.21
C ALA A 124 6.23 7.88 10.62
N LEU A 125 6.49 9.17 10.82
CA LEU A 125 6.75 9.76 12.14
C LEU A 125 5.56 9.64 13.09
N ALA A 126 4.36 9.99 12.61
CA ALA A 126 3.15 9.88 13.41
C ALA A 126 2.88 8.42 13.86
N ALA A 127 3.10 7.45 12.97
CA ALA A 127 2.97 6.03 13.30
C ALA A 127 4.05 5.60 14.32
N ALA A 128 5.31 5.99 14.12
CA ALA A 128 6.38 5.64 15.04
C ALA A 128 6.10 6.14 16.46
N HIS A 129 5.59 7.36 16.62
CA HIS A 129 5.21 7.88 17.94
C HIS A 129 3.97 7.18 18.50
N ARG A 130 2.92 7.00 17.68
CA ARG A 130 1.66 6.40 18.12
C ARG A 130 1.83 4.98 18.65
N TYR A 131 2.74 4.22 18.05
CA TYR A 131 2.95 2.80 18.34
C TYR A 131 4.29 2.53 19.05
N SER A 132 4.97 3.58 19.51
CA SER A 132 6.27 3.48 20.19
C SER A 132 7.29 2.62 19.45
N LEU A 133 7.42 2.85 18.13
CA LEU A 133 8.29 2.06 17.26
C LEU A 133 9.70 2.64 17.21
N ASP A 134 10.72 1.77 17.12
CA ASP A 134 12.06 2.22 16.75
C ASP A 134 12.02 2.85 15.35
N GLN A 135 12.40 4.12 15.27
CA GLN A 135 12.25 4.89 14.03
C GLN A 135 13.16 4.39 12.90
N ALA A 136 14.32 3.78 13.22
CA ALA A 136 15.24 3.29 12.21
C ALA A 136 14.69 2.02 11.55
N ASP A 137 14.28 1.05 12.37
CA ASP A 137 13.68 -0.20 11.89
C ASP A 137 12.30 0.02 11.30
N TRP A 138 11.49 0.91 11.86
CA TRP A 138 10.22 1.29 11.26
C TRP A 138 10.41 1.86 9.85
N SER A 139 11.43 2.72 9.65
CA SER A 139 11.72 3.26 8.32
C SER A 139 12.10 2.17 7.33
N LYS A 140 12.90 1.17 7.76
CA LYS A 140 13.25 -0.01 6.95
C LYS A 140 12.02 -0.84 6.61
N TRP A 141 11.14 -1.08 7.57
CA TRP A 141 9.88 -1.79 7.39
C TRP A 141 8.99 -1.09 6.36
N VAL A 142 8.80 0.23 6.47
CA VAL A 142 8.05 1.03 5.49
C VAL A 142 8.67 0.95 4.10
N ALA A 143 9.99 1.09 3.99
CA ALA A 143 10.70 1.05 2.71
C ALA A 143 10.57 -0.33 2.03
N LEU A 144 10.78 -1.42 2.78
CA LEU A 144 10.61 -2.78 2.27
C LEU A 144 9.18 -3.03 1.79
N ARG A 145 8.16 -2.72 2.59
CA ARG A 145 6.76 -2.89 2.19
C ARG A 145 6.42 -2.13 0.92
N THR A 146 6.91 -0.90 0.81
CA THR A 146 6.68 -0.05 -0.37
C THR A 146 7.35 -0.64 -1.61
N GLY A 147 8.58 -1.16 -1.46
CA GLY A 147 9.31 -1.81 -2.55
C GLY A 147 8.66 -3.13 -2.99
N LEU A 148 8.27 -3.98 -2.04
CA LEU A 148 7.61 -5.26 -2.33
C LEU A 148 6.25 -5.06 -3.02
N LEU A 149 5.46 -4.08 -2.58
CA LEU A 149 4.23 -3.73 -3.28
C LEU A 149 4.51 -3.27 -4.72
N GLY A 150 5.58 -2.48 -4.92
CA GLY A 150 6.02 -2.10 -6.26
C GLY A 150 6.39 -3.30 -7.13
N ALA A 151 7.08 -4.30 -6.57
CA ALA A 151 7.49 -5.50 -7.30
C ALA A 151 6.26 -6.31 -7.76
N LEU A 152 5.29 -6.50 -6.86
CA LEU A 152 4.00 -7.13 -7.19
C LEU A 152 3.27 -6.37 -8.31
N VAL A 153 3.21 -5.05 -8.23
CA VAL A 153 2.51 -4.22 -9.24
C VAL A 153 3.23 -4.20 -10.58
N LEU A 154 4.57 -4.24 -10.60
CA LEU A 154 5.31 -4.37 -11.85
C LEU A 154 5.12 -5.75 -12.49
N ARG A 155 5.15 -6.82 -11.68
CA ARG A 155 4.89 -8.19 -12.13
C ARG A 155 3.47 -8.38 -12.64
N ALA A 156 2.48 -7.83 -11.93
CA ALA A 156 1.07 -7.95 -12.23
C ALA A 156 0.38 -6.57 -12.28
N PRO A 157 0.48 -5.83 -13.40
CA PRO A 157 -0.11 -4.50 -13.53
C PRO A 157 -1.63 -4.47 -13.32
N PHE A 158 -2.32 -5.59 -13.54
CA PHE A 158 -3.76 -5.70 -13.32
C PHE A 158 -4.18 -5.47 -11.86
N LEU A 159 -3.26 -5.59 -10.89
CA LEU A 159 -3.52 -5.33 -9.48
C LEU A 159 -3.96 -3.87 -9.23
N VAL A 160 -3.57 -2.95 -10.10
CA VAL A 160 -3.85 -1.51 -10.00
C VAL A 160 -4.54 -0.97 -11.27
N ASP A 161 -5.17 -1.84 -12.05
CA ASP A 161 -5.83 -1.48 -13.30
C ASP A 161 -6.85 -0.35 -13.09
N PRO A 162 -6.66 0.83 -13.71
CA PRO A 162 -7.59 1.95 -13.57
C PRO A 162 -8.96 1.67 -14.18
N GLY A 163 -9.09 0.69 -15.08
CA GLY A 163 -10.36 0.25 -15.65
C GLY A 163 -11.15 -0.71 -14.76
N ALA A 164 -10.54 -1.22 -13.69
CA ALA A 164 -11.22 -2.13 -12.78
C ALA A 164 -12.33 -1.43 -11.99
N ARG A 165 -13.41 -2.16 -11.71
CA ARG A 165 -14.41 -1.74 -10.73
C ARG A 165 -13.76 -1.49 -9.38
N VAL A 166 -14.31 -0.53 -8.62
CA VAL A 166 -13.76 -0.15 -7.31
C VAL A 166 -13.71 -1.33 -6.33
N GLU A 167 -14.70 -2.23 -6.37
CA GLU A 167 -14.71 -3.46 -5.58
C GLU A 167 -13.48 -4.32 -5.90
N SER A 168 -13.30 -4.66 -7.18
CA SER A 168 -12.21 -5.51 -7.66
C SER A 168 -10.84 -4.90 -7.45
N LEU A 169 -10.70 -3.58 -7.61
CA LEU A 169 -9.45 -2.88 -7.30
C LEU A 169 -9.10 -3.02 -5.81
N LEU A 170 -10.08 -2.86 -4.92
CA LEU A 170 -9.84 -2.97 -3.48
C LEU A 170 -9.56 -4.41 -3.05
N GLU A 171 -10.23 -5.41 -3.62
CA GLU A 171 -9.92 -6.83 -3.42
C GLU A 171 -8.46 -7.14 -3.77
N ARG A 172 -8.03 -6.74 -4.98
CA ARG A 172 -6.67 -6.92 -5.48
C ARG A 172 -5.63 -6.25 -4.58
N LEU A 173 -5.89 -5.02 -4.15
CA LEU A 173 -4.97 -4.28 -3.29
C LEU A 173 -4.89 -4.86 -1.87
N VAL A 174 -6.01 -5.33 -1.30
CA VAL A 174 -5.99 -6.01 0.01
C VAL A 174 -5.16 -7.29 -0.08
N LEU A 175 -5.35 -8.09 -1.14
CA LEU A 175 -4.55 -9.28 -1.38
C LEU A 175 -3.06 -8.95 -1.58
N ALA A 176 -2.74 -7.93 -2.38
CA ALA A 176 -1.36 -7.51 -2.62
C ALA A 176 -0.67 -7.05 -1.32
N GLU A 177 -1.37 -6.28 -0.46
CA GLU A 177 -0.84 -5.88 0.84
C GLU A 177 -0.60 -7.08 1.77
N ALA A 178 -1.46 -8.11 1.72
CA ALA A 178 -1.27 -9.35 2.49
C ALA A 178 -0.12 -10.20 1.96
N LEU A 179 0.10 -10.26 0.65
CA LEU A 179 1.27 -10.90 0.03
C LEU A 179 2.57 -10.22 0.47
N VAL A 180 2.57 -8.88 0.55
CA VAL A 180 3.69 -8.12 1.14
C VAL A 180 3.94 -8.55 2.59
N ASP A 181 2.89 -8.71 3.39
CA ASP A 181 3.04 -9.17 4.77
C ASP A 181 3.57 -10.60 4.88
N ALA A 182 3.14 -11.49 4.00
CA ALA A 182 3.66 -12.84 3.89
C ALA A 182 5.15 -12.87 3.50
N MET A 183 5.57 -12.07 2.51
CA MET A 183 6.99 -11.94 2.13
C MET A 183 7.84 -11.39 3.29
N MET A 184 7.31 -10.39 4.00
CA MET A 184 7.95 -9.78 5.17
C MET A 184 8.03 -10.73 6.39
N ALA A 185 7.26 -11.81 6.43
CA ALA A 185 7.28 -12.78 7.53
C ALA A 185 8.62 -13.51 7.67
N SER A 186 9.41 -13.59 6.60
CA SER A 186 10.75 -14.19 6.60
C SER A 186 11.82 -13.35 7.32
N ILE A 187 11.55 -12.06 7.59
CA ILE A 187 12.52 -11.16 8.22
C ILE A 187 12.75 -11.56 9.68
N THR A 188 14.00 -11.71 10.06
CA THR A 188 14.39 -12.09 11.41
C THR A 188 14.96 -10.89 12.20
N PRO A 189 15.01 -10.97 13.54
CA PRO A 189 15.66 -9.96 14.38
C PRO A 189 17.11 -9.65 14.00
N ALA A 190 17.83 -10.60 13.39
CA ALA A 190 19.19 -10.38 12.90
C ALA A 190 19.28 -9.32 11.78
N ARG A 191 18.20 -9.13 11.01
CA ARG A 191 18.11 -8.12 9.94
C ARG A 191 17.38 -6.86 10.39
N LEU A 192 16.39 -7.02 11.27
CA LEU A 192 15.55 -5.95 11.78
C LEU A 192 15.26 -6.22 13.27
N PRO A 193 16.08 -5.68 14.19
CA PRO A 193 16.01 -6.02 15.62
C PRO A 193 14.62 -5.93 16.25
N SER A 194 13.84 -4.91 15.90
CA SER A 194 12.49 -4.70 16.43
C SER A 194 11.37 -5.37 15.61
N VAL A 195 11.68 -6.33 14.74
CA VAL A 195 10.70 -6.94 13.82
C VAL A 195 9.48 -7.56 14.53
N GLU A 196 9.70 -8.25 15.64
CA GLU A 196 8.59 -8.84 16.40
C GLU A 196 7.69 -7.77 17.00
N TRP A 197 8.28 -6.68 17.52
CA TRP A 197 7.51 -5.54 18.01
C TRP A 197 6.68 -4.91 16.89
N LEU A 198 7.30 -4.70 15.72
CA LEU A 198 6.63 -4.13 14.54
C LEU A 198 5.44 -4.98 14.07
N ARG A 199 5.57 -6.31 14.08
CA ARG A 199 4.49 -7.24 13.69
C ARG A 199 3.30 -7.17 14.64
N HIS A 200 3.56 -7.12 15.95
CA HIS A 200 2.50 -7.20 16.97
C HIS A 200 1.90 -5.84 17.34
N HIS A 201 2.68 -4.75 17.22
CA HIS A 201 2.31 -3.42 17.72
C HIS A 201 2.31 -2.34 16.64
N GLY A 202 2.81 -2.62 15.44
CA GLY A 202 2.76 -1.69 14.32
C GLY A 202 1.31 -1.41 13.85
N PRO A 203 1.14 -0.44 12.94
CA PRO A 203 -0.17 -0.19 12.35
C PRO A 203 -0.68 -1.45 11.62
N SER A 204 -1.77 -2.02 12.13
CA SER A 204 -2.30 -3.33 11.72
C SER A 204 -3.65 -3.33 10.98
N PRO A 205 -3.95 -2.34 10.12
CA PRO A 205 -4.89 -2.63 9.03
C PRO A 205 -4.31 -2.34 7.65
N SER A 206 -4.68 -3.20 6.70
CA SER A 206 -4.59 -2.95 5.27
C SER A 206 -5.12 -1.54 4.93
N LEU A 207 -4.33 -0.76 4.18
CA LEU A 207 -4.75 0.57 3.75
C LEU A 207 -5.94 0.45 2.79
N ALA A 208 -5.87 -0.48 1.83
CA ALA A 208 -6.98 -0.79 0.94
C ALA A 208 -8.23 -1.28 1.69
N GLY A 209 -8.08 -2.17 2.68
CA GLY A 209 -9.20 -2.63 3.51
C GLY A 209 -9.82 -1.50 4.34
N SER A 210 -8.99 -0.57 4.82
CA SER A 210 -9.46 0.65 5.49
C SER A 210 -10.21 1.58 4.54
N VAL A 211 -9.77 1.68 3.28
CA VAL A 211 -10.47 2.42 2.22
C VAL A 211 -11.83 1.78 1.98
N ALA A 212 -11.90 0.47 1.69
CA ALA A 212 -13.13 -0.26 1.45
C ALA A 212 -14.17 -0.02 2.56
N THR A 213 -13.75 -0.22 3.82
CA THR A 213 -14.59 0.04 5.00
C THR A 213 -15.08 1.50 5.05
N ARG A 214 -14.21 2.46 4.72
CA ARG A 214 -14.51 3.89 4.83
C ARG A 214 -15.51 4.38 3.78
N ILE A 215 -15.50 3.79 2.58
CA ILE A 215 -16.41 4.17 1.49
C ILE A 215 -17.59 3.21 1.33
N GLY A 216 -17.69 2.18 2.18
CA GLY A 216 -18.81 1.24 2.20
C GLY A 216 -18.81 0.28 1.01
N VAL A 217 -17.63 -0.07 0.50
CA VAL A 217 -17.47 -1.10 -0.54
C VAL A 217 -17.42 -2.46 0.14
N SER A 218 -18.25 -3.38 -0.32
CA SER A 218 -18.31 -4.77 0.13
C SER A 218 -18.36 -5.69 -1.09
N SER A 219 -17.80 -6.88 -0.91
CA SER A 219 -17.79 -7.98 -1.86
C SER A 219 -17.52 -9.26 -1.08
N PRO A 220 -17.84 -10.45 -1.63
CA PRO A 220 -17.61 -11.71 -0.92
C PRO A 220 -16.17 -11.87 -0.42
N LEU A 221 -15.17 -11.44 -1.20
CA LEU A 221 -13.76 -11.54 -0.81
C LEU A 221 -13.40 -10.51 0.28
N LEU A 222 -13.89 -9.27 0.18
CA LEU A 222 -13.62 -8.23 1.19
C LEU A 222 -14.31 -8.51 2.53
N ASP A 223 -15.45 -9.20 2.51
CA ASP A 223 -16.14 -9.66 3.70
C ASP A 223 -15.33 -10.76 4.41
N GLU A 224 -14.63 -11.60 3.65
CA GLU A 224 -13.72 -12.65 4.12
C GLU A 224 -12.26 -12.18 4.30
N ARG A 225 -12.00 -10.87 4.33
CA ARG A 225 -10.64 -10.29 4.38
C ARG A 225 -9.76 -10.77 5.54
N HIS A 226 -10.37 -11.26 6.62
CA HIS A 226 -9.64 -11.82 7.77
C HIS A 226 -8.90 -13.12 7.42
N ARG A 227 -9.26 -13.79 6.32
CA ARG A 227 -8.66 -15.05 5.84
C ARG A 227 -7.51 -14.83 4.85
N ILE A 228 -7.49 -13.67 4.20
CA ILE A 228 -6.49 -13.31 3.18
C ILE A 228 -5.05 -13.44 3.70
N PRO A 229 -4.68 -13.04 4.94
CA PRO A 229 -3.31 -13.18 5.42
C PRO A 229 -2.82 -14.64 5.45
N SER A 230 -3.67 -15.58 5.89
CA SER A 230 -3.32 -17.01 5.92
C SER A 230 -3.16 -17.59 4.52
N PHE A 231 -4.05 -17.23 3.59
CA PHE A 231 -3.94 -17.60 2.19
C PHE A 231 -2.65 -17.05 1.55
N ALA A 232 -2.36 -15.76 1.74
CA ALA A 232 -1.17 -15.11 1.21
C ALA A 232 0.12 -15.76 1.74
N LEU A 233 0.14 -16.12 3.03
CA LEU A 233 1.25 -16.83 3.64
C LEU A 233 1.48 -18.21 3.01
N ASP A 234 0.41 -18.95 2.73
CA ASP A 234 0.49 -20.24 2.04
C ASP A 234 1.06 -20.09 0.62
N VAL A 235 0.53 -19.14 -0.17
CA VAL A 235 0.99 -18.87 -1.54
C VAL A 235 2.49 -18.56 -1.57
N VAL A 236 2.97 -17.69 -0.68
CA VAL A 236 4.39 -17.32 -0.61
C VAL A 236 5.24 -18.50 -0.16
N ARG A 237 4.84 -19.25 0.88
CA ARG A 237 5.60 -20.40 1.38
C ARG A 237 5.67 -21.56 0.40
N SER A 238 4.60 -21.78 -0.36
CA SER A 238 4.50 -22.84 -1.36
C SER A 238 5.13 -22.46 -2.71
N GLY A 239 5.70 -21.26 -2.84
CA GLY A 239 6.34 -20.80 -4.08
C GLY A 239 5.35 -20.59 -5.24
N ARG A 240 4.07 -20.33 -4.94
CA ARG A 240 2.99 -20.21 -5.94
C ARG A 240 2.70 -18.75 -6.32
N LEU A 241 3.61 -17.83 -6.00
CA LEU A 241 3.42 -16.39 -6.24
C LEU A 241 3.26 -16.08 -7.73
N ASP A 242 4.11 -16.65 -8.59
CA ASP A 242 4.01 -16.46 -10.05
C ASP A 242 2.69 -16.95 -10.63
N LEU A 243 2.18 -18.08 -10.13
CA LEU A 243 0.89 -18.63 -10.54
C LEU A 243 -0.25 -17.64 -10.25
N LEU A 244 -0.25 -17.07 -9.05
CA LEU A 244 -1.25 -16.09 -8.63
C LEU A 244 -1.17 -14.79 -9.43
N LEU A 245 0.05 -14.35 -9.74
CA LEU A 245 0.31 -13.08 -10.43
C LEU A 245 0.22 -13.19 -11.95
N ALA A 246 -0.01 -14.38 -12.52
CA ALA A 246 0.00 -14.59 -13.96
C ALA A 246 -1.14 -13.85 -14.69
N ALA A 247 -2.34 -13.82 -14.10
CA ALA A 247 -3.50 -13.15 -14.70
C ALA A 247 -4.60 -12.85 -13.65
N PRO A 248 -5.53 -11.90 -13.91
CA PRO A 248 -6.65 -11.61 -13.01
C PRO A 248 -7.50 -12.84 -12.66
N GLU A 249 -7.69 -13.75 -13.60
CA GLU A 249 -8.51 -14.95 -13.44
C GLU A 249 -7.85 -15.97 -12.49
N LYS A 250 -6.55 -15.83 -12.23
CA LYS A 250 -5.80 -16.69 -11.30
C LYS A 250 -5.91 -16.23 -9.86
N LEU A 251 -6.53 -15.07 -9.58
CA LEU A 251 -6.79 -14.63 -8.21
C LEU A 251 -7.83 -15.54 -7.54
N PRO A 252 -7.74 -15.75 -6.21
CA PRO A 252 -8.71 -16.58 -5.48
C PRO A 252 -10.08 -15.89 -5.40
N ASP A 253 -11.13 -16.69 -5.33
CA ASP A 253 -12.42 -16.26 -4.80
C ASP A 253 -12.48 -16.37 -3.25
N ALA A 254 -13.60 -15.97 -2.66
CA ALA A 254 -13.79 -16.03 -1.20
C ALA A 254 -13.78 -17.45 -0.62
N ALA A 255 -14.28 -18.44 -1.36
CA ALA A 255 -14.33 -19.85 -0.94
C ALA A 255 -12.97 -20.54 -1.06
N GLU A 256 -12.11 -20.01 -1.92
CA GLU A 256 -10.75 -20.45 -2.17
C GLU A 256 -9.74 -19.97 -1.11
N LEU A 257 -10.04 -18.88 -0.40
CA LEU A 257 -9.18 -18.37 0.68
C LEU A 257 -8.91 -19.40 1.79
N VAL A 258 -9.82 -20.35 2.03
CA VAL A 258 -9.65 -21.43 3.02
C VAL A 258 -9.17 -22.75 2.43
N ARG A 259 -9.03 -22.82 1.10
CA ARG A 259 -8.58 -24.02 0.37
C ARG A 259 -7.52 -23.65 -0.66
N PRO A 260 -6.29 -23.28 -0.23
CA PRO A 260 -5.22 -22.90 -1.15
C PRO A 260 -4.90 -23.97 -2.20
N ASP A 261 -5.04 -25.26 -1.89
CA ASP A 261 -4.81 -26.32 -2.88
C ASP A 261 -5.92 -26.41 -3.94
N ALA A 262 -7.17 -26.14 -3.56
CA ALA A 262 -8.27 -26.07 -4.53
C ALA A 262 -8.09 -24.88 -5.48
N TRP A 263 -7.67 -23.74 -4.92
CA TRP A 263 -7.26 -22.58 -5.71
C TRP A 263 -6.13 -22.93 -6.67
N ALA A 264 -5.05 -23.55 -6.18
CA ALA A 264 -3.89 -23.89 -6.98
C ALA A 264 -4.24 -24.85 -8.13
N ALA A 265 -5.12 -25.83 -7.88
CA ALA A 265 -5.59 -26.75 -8.90
C ALA A 265 -6.38 -26.05 -10.01
N ARG A 266 -7.23 -25.07 -9.67
CA ARG A 266 -7.96 -24.24 -10.65
C ARG A 266 -7.03 -23.26 -11.37
N ALA A 267 -6.08 -22.68 -10.64
CA ALA A 267 -5.17 -21.66 -11.14
C ALA A 267 -4.01 -22.23 -11.95
N SER A 268 -3.79 -23.55 -11.95
CA SER A 268 -2.80 -24.21 -12.82
C SER A 268 -3.14 -24.13 -14.31
#